data_AF-A0A254SSC7-F1
#
_entry.id   AF-A0A254SSC7-F1
#
_cell.length_a   1.000
_cell.length_b   1.000
_cell.length_c   1.000
_cell.angle_alpha   90.00
_cell.angle_beta   90.00
_cell.angle_gamma   90.00
#
_symmetry.space_group_name_H-M   'P 1'
#
loop_
_entity.id
_entity.type
_entity.pdbx_description
1 polymer ?
#
loop_
_entity_poly.entity_id
_entity_poly.type
_entity_poly.pdbx_seq_one_letter_code
_entity_poly.pdbx_strand_id
1 'polypeptide(L)'
;MLLGVSAFAGDTNAKPQDGKTVATQKPEPGSPGDTLTREDARMALLVYKLLDKDGKIKGANLERGEELFMQNCRPCHGNDGRRFNFSPYYEKPAFLGDRAREEMPTFWYHVNFGDSERGMAAYIDEFTLEELIDIAGFAQTLP
;
A
#
# COMPACT_ATOMS: atom_id res chain seq x y z
N MET A 1 -19.30 3.18 -40.92
CA MET A 1 -19.34 4.61 -40.58
C MET A 1 -18.14 4.91 -39.70
N LEU A 2 -17.33 5.86 -40.14
CA LEU A 2 -16.09 6.34 -39.54
C LEU A 2 -16.38 7.42 -38.48
N LEU A 3 -15.61 7.40 -37.39
CA LEU A 3 -15.18 8.52 -36.53
C LEU A 3 -16.28 9.19 -35.67
N GLY A 4 -16.05 9.66 -34.46
CA GLY A 4 -14.84 9.98 -33.68
C GLY A 4 -15.29 10.44 -32.27
N VAL A 5 -14.50 10.97 -31.34
CA VAL A 5 -13.06 11.13 -31.09
C VAL A 5 -13.05 11.57 -29.61
N SER A 6 -12.33 10.87 -28.74
CA SER A 6 -12.05 11.34 -27.38
C SER A 6 -11.13 12.54 -27.46
N ALA A 7 -11.58 13.69 -26.96
CA ALA A 7 -10.78 14.88 -26.85
C ALA A 7 -9.83 14.76 -25.65
N PHE A 8 -8.61 14.28 -25.89
CA PHE A 8 -7.46 14.63 -25.05
C PHE A 8 -6.93 15.97 -25.56
N ALA A 9 -7.22 17.06 -24.85
CA ALA A 9 -6.56 18.33 -25.07
C ALA A 9 -5.13 18.20 -24.51
N GLY A 10 -4.21 17.73 -25.35
CA GLY A 10 -2.78 17.84 -25.11
C GLY A 10 -2.28 19.18 -25.64
N ASP A 11 -1.53 19.90 -24.80
CA ASP A 11 -0.82 21.12 -25.18
C ASP A 11 0.06 20.88 -26.41
N THR A 12 -0.25 21.56 -27.50
CA THR A 12 0.40 21.39 -28.82
C THR A 12 1.79 22.00 -28.92
N ASN A 13 2.43 22.32 -27.79
CA ASN A 13 3.78 22.90 -27.74
C ASN A 13 4.85 21.97 -27.14
N ALA A 14 4.52 20.72 -26.83
CA ALA A 14 5.54 19.75 -26.43
C ALA A 14 6.43 19.38 -27.64
N LYS A 15 7.67 19.87 -27.64
CA LYS A 15 8.70 19.43 -28.59
C LYS A 15 8.93 17.92 -28.45
N PRO A 16 9.24 17.19 -29.55
CA PRO A 16 9.57 15.77 -29.48
C PRO A 16 10.74 15.56 -28.52
N GLN A 17 10.55 14.73 -27.49
CA GLN A 17 11.64 14.31 -26.62
C GLN A 17 12.57 13.42 -27.43
N ASP A 18 13.70 13.99 -27.83
CA ASP A 18 14.79 13.26 -28.47
C ASP A 18 15.21 12.08 -27.60
N GLY A 19 15.36 10.93 -28.24
CA GLY A 19 15.54 9.64 -27.60
C GLY A 19 16.67 9.60 -26.57
N LYS A 20 16.38 8.90 -25.47
CA LYS A 20 17.26 8.50 -24.35
C LYS A 20 17.51 9.53 -23.25
N THR A 21 16.54 9.67 -22.36
CA THR A 21 16.78 9.66 -20.90
C THR A 21 15.52 9.17 -20.17
N VAL A 22 15.33 7.85 -20.14
CA VAL A 22 14.30 7.22 -19.32
C VAL A 22 14.89 7.01 -17.92
N ALA A 23 14.26 7.63 -16.90
CA ALA A 23 14.36 7.30 -15.47
C ALA A 23 15.63 7.65 -14.66
N THR A 24 16.31 8.76 -14.90
CA THR A 24 17.36 9.26 -13.98
C THR A 24 17.17 10.69 -13.46
N GLN A 25 16.19 11.45 -13.96
CA GLN A 25 15.95 12.81 -13.47
C GLN A 25 15.05 12.79 -12.25
N LYS A 26 15.51 13.43 -11.17
CA LYS A 26 14.67 13.83 -10.03
C LYS A 26 13.47 14.64 -10.58
N PRO A 27 12.26 14.52 -10.02
CA PRO A 27 11.13 15.36 -10.41
C PRO A 27 11.50 16.85 -10.43
N GLU A 28 10.90 17.59 -11.37
CA GLU A 28 11.15 19.03 -11.50
C GLU A 28 10.73 19.77 -10.22
N PRO A 29 11.49 20.79 -9.77
CA PRO A 29 11.15 21.54 -8.56
C PRO A 29 9.72 22.08 -8.57
N GLY A 30 8.94 21.77 -7.52
CA GLY A 30 7.55 22.20 -7.39
C GLY A 30 6.52 21.42 -8.22
N SER A 31 6.94 20.39 -8.96
CA SER A 31 6.02 19.43 -9.58
C SER A 31 5.36 18.52 -8.54
N PRO A 32 4.22 17.89 -8.84
CA PRO A 32 3.59 16.93 -7.93
C PRO A 32 4.54 15.81 -7.46
N GLY A 33 5.48 15.38 -8.31
CA GLY A 33 6.49 14.37 -7.95
C GLY A 33 7.58 14.89 -7.02
N ASP A 34 7.88 16.19 -7.02
CA ASP A 34 8.84 16.82 -6.10
C ASP A 34 8.21 17.16 -4.75
N THR A 35 6.87 17.24 -4.69
CA THR A 35 6.10 17.58 -3.49
C THR A 35 5.39 16.39 -2.83
N LEU A 36 5.83 15.16 -3.11
CA LEU A 36 5.26 13.97 -2.47
C LEU A 36 5.43 14.03 -0.95
N THR A 37 4.34 13.74 -0.24
CA THR A 37 4.35 13.59 1.22
C THR A 37 5.06 12.31 1.64
N ARG A 38 5.30 12.14 2.95
CA ARG A 38 5.83 10.90 3.51
C ARG A 38 4.89 9.72 3.20
N GLU A 39 3.60 9.98 3.26
CA GLU A 39 2.50 9.08 2.95
C GLU A 39 2.56 8.65 1.49
N ASP A 40 2.67 9.61 0.57
CA ASP A 40 2.76 9.34 -0.86
C ASP A 40 4.03 8.52 -1.18
N ALA A 41 5.17 8.90 -0.61
CA ALA A 41 6.42 8.18 -0.81
C ALA A 41 6.34 6.74 -0.27
N ARG A 42 5.67 6.53 0.87
CA ARG A 42 5.48 5.21 1.47
C ARG A 42 4.52 4.34 0.65
N MET A 43 3.47 4.92 0.08
CA MET A 43 2.55 4.22 -0.83
C MET A 43 3.21 3.90 -2.17
N ALA A 44 4.01 4.83 -2.71
CA ALA A 44 4.79 4.60 -3.91
C ALA A 44 5.81 3.47 -3.71
N LEU A 45 6.50 3.43 -2.56
CA LEU A 45 7.42 2.36 -2.21
C LEU A 45 6.73 0.98 -2.26
N LEU A 46 5.52 0.86 -1.71
CA LEU A 46 4.74 -0.37 -1.75
C LEU A 46 4.55 -0.84 -3.19
N VAL A 47 3.92 -0.01 -4.03
CA VAL A 47 3.49 -0.41 -5.37
C VAL A 47 4.68 -0.63 -6.30
N TYR A 48 5.73 0.20 -6.21
CA TYR A 48 6.87 0.11 -7.13
C TYR A 48 7.92 -0.92 -6.71
N LYS A 49 8.08 -1.20 -5.41
CA LYS A 49 9.20 -2.00 -4.92
C LYS A 49 8.78 -3.22 -4.13
N LEU A 50 7.70 -3.17 -3.35
CA LEU A 50 7.39 -4.21 -2.38
C LEU A 50 6.32 -5.18 -2.84
N LEU A 51 5.40 -4.77 -3.71
CA LEU A 51 4.40 -5.68 -4.29
C LEU A 51 4.92 -6.41 -5.53
N ASP A 52 4.56 -7.68 -5.66
CA ASP A 52 4.66 -8.42 -6.91
C ASP A 52 3.37 -8.30 -7.75
N LYS A 53 3.37 -8.95 -8.92
CA LYS A 53 2.24 -8.92 -9.87
C LYS A 53 0.95 -9.56 -9.33
N ASP A 54 1.05 -10.40 -8.31
CA ASP A 54 -0.07 -11.11 -7.69
C ASP A 54 -0.50 -10.45 -6.38
N GLY A 55 0.03 -9.27 -6.07
CA GLY A 55 -0.29 -8.52 -4.86
C GLY A 55 0.38 -9.05 -3.60
N LYS A 56 1.41 -9.90 -3.72
CA LYS A 56 2.17 -10.41 -2.57
C LYS A 56 3.32 -9.47 -2.19
N ILE A 57 3.55 -9.35 -0.89
CA ILE A 57 4.69 -8.61 -0.36
C ILE A 57 5.97 -9.41 -0.60
N LYS A 58 6.95 -8.79 -1.25
CA LYS A 58 8.27 -9.35 -1.52
C LYS A 58 9.20 -9.12 -0.34
N GLY A 59 10.05 -10.10 -0.06
CA GLY A 59 11.15 -9.97 0.90
C GLY A 59 10.75 -10.15 2.37
N ALA A 60 9.47 -10.36 2.68
CA ALA A 60 9.01 -10.55 4.05
C ALA A 60 9.57 -11.82 4.71
N ASN A 61 10.04 -11.68 5.94
CA ASN A 61 10.29 -12.77 6.88
C ASN A 61 9.01 -13.06 7.67
N LEU A 62 8.33 -14.16 7.31
CA LEU A 62 7.04 -14.52 7.91
C LEU A 62 7.13 -14.89 9.39
N GLU A 63 8.24 -15.48 9.84
CA GLU A 63 8.43 -15.88 11.25
C GLU A 63 8.54 -14.64 12.14
N ARG A 64 9.35 -13.65 11.73
CA ARG A 64 9.44 -12.36 12.43
C ARG A 64 8.11 -11.59 12.37
N GLY A 65 7.43 -11.63 11.22
CA GLY A 65 6.11 -11.03 11.04
C GLY A 65 5.06 -11.62 11.99
N GLU A 66 5.07 -12.94 12.19
CA GLU A 66 4.20 -13.63 13.15
C GLU A 66 4.48 -13.18 14.58
N GLU A 67 5.75 -13.14 14.99
CA GLU A 67 6.14 -12.71 16.33
C GLU A 67 5.63 -11.28 16.61
N LEU A 68 5.91 -10.35 15.69
CA LEU A 68 5.47 -8.96 15.79
C LEU A 68 3.95 -8.85 15.82
N PHE A 69 3.25 -9.61 14.98
CA PHE A 69 1.79 -9.62 14.95
C PHE A 69 1.20 -10.11 16.27
N MET A 70 1.73 -11.20 16.82
CA MET A 70 1.24 -11.81 18.06
C MET A 70 1.47 -10.91 19.28
N GLN A 71 2.54 -10.13 19.28
CA GLN A 71 2.84 -9.17 20.34
C GLN A 71 1.99 -7.90 20.23
N ASN A 72 1.84 -7.34 19.03
CA ASN A 72 1.35 -5.96 18.86
C ASN A 72 -0.04 -5.86 18.23
N CYS A 73 -0.38 -6.74 17.28
CA CYS A 73 -1.62 -6.64 16.50
C CYS A 73 -2.74 -7.52 17.08
N ARG A 74 -2.39 -8.73 17.54
CA ARG A 74 -3.29 -9.72 18.14
C ARG A 74 -4.20 -9.16 19.24
N PRO A 75 -3.76 -8.29 20.18
CA PRO A 75 -4.64 -7.77 21.23
C PRO A 75 -5.93 -7.12 20.69
N CYS A 76 -5.84 -6.52 19.50
CA CYS A 76 -6.98 -5.89 18.82
C CYS A 76 -7.52 -6.77 17.70
N HIS A 77 -6.70 -7.43 16.89
CA HIS A 77 -7.17 -8.15 15.70
C HIS A 77 -7.48 -9.64 15.92
N GLY A 78 -7.12 -10.20 17.09
CA GLY A 78 -7.25 -11.62 17.40
C GLY A 78 -6.08 -12.45 16.85
N ASN A 79 -5.98 -13.71 17.29
CA ASN A 79 -4.89 -14.62 16.88
C ASN A 79 -4.90 -14.91 15.38
N ASP A 80 -6.08 -14.89 14.76
CA ASP A 80 -6.32 -15.19 13.35
C ASP A 80 -6.73 -13.96 12.53
N GLY A 81 -6.67 -12.76 13.11
CA GLY A 81 -7.04 -11.52 12.42
C GLY A 81 -8.55 -11.31 12.20
N ARG A 82 -9.42 -12.16 12.78
CA ARG A 82 -10.88 -12.14 12.51
C ARG A 82 -11.72 -11.42 13.56
N ARG A 83 -11.10 -10.73 14.53
CA ARG A 83 -11.86 -10.02 15.58
C ARG A 83 -12.74 -8.90 15.04
N PHE A 84 -12.30 -8.25 13.96
CA PHE A 84 -13.05 -7.15 13.32
C PHE A 84 -13.43 -7.52 11.90
N ASN A 85 -14.74 -7.53 11.63
CA ASN A 85 -15.27 -7.55 10.27
C ASN A 85 -15.27 -6.12 9.72
N PHE A 86 -14.58 -5.89 8.61
CA PHE A 86 -14.50 -4.58 7.95
C PHE A 86 -15.65 -4.33 6.98
N SER A 87 -16.42 -5.36 6.63
CA SER A 87 -17.56 -5.25 5.72
C SER A 87 -18.82 -4.82 6.45
N PRO A 88 -19.72 -4.07 5.78
CA PRO A 88 -21.09 -3.87 6.24
C PRO A 88 -21.82 -5.20 6.46
N TYR A 89 -22.85 -5.19 7.32
CA TYR A 89 -23.58 -6.41 7.72
C TYR A 89 -24.19 -7.21 6.56
N TYR A 90 -24.51 -6.56 5.44
CA TYR A 90 -25.16 -7.20 4.28
C TYR A 90 -24.17 -7.70 3.22
N GLU A 91 -22.87 -7.54 3.44
CA GLU A 91 -21.83 -7.97 2.52
C GLU A 91 -21.08 -9.19 3.07
N LYS A 92 -20.31 -9.85 2.19
CA LYS A 92 -19.41 -10.93 2.62
C LYS A 92 -18.43 -10.36 3.66
N PRO A 93 -18.22 -11.02 4.81
CA PRO A 93 -17.24 -10.57 5.79
C PRO A 93 -15.84 -10.46 5.17
N ALA A 94 -15.12 -9.41 5.57
CA ALA A 94 -13.73 -9.19 5.22
C ALA A 94 -12.94 -8.95 6.51
N PHE A 95 -11.92 -9.76 6.72
CA PHE A 95 -11.05 -9.70 7.89
C PHE A 95 -9.66 -9.20 7.53
N LEU A 96 -8.76 -9.17 8.51
CA LEU A 96 -7.41 -8.64 8.30
C LEU A 96 -6.64 -9.41 7.22
N GLY A 97 -6.77 -10.75 7.19
CA GLY A 97 -6.17 -11.58 6.16
C GLY A 97 -6.71 -11.27 4.75
N ASP A 98 -8.02 -11.09 4.62
CA ASP A 98 -8.66 -10.70 3.35
C ASP A 98 -8.13 -9.35 2.88
N ARG A 99 -8.12 -8.35 3.76
CA ARG A 99 -7.58 -7.01 3.49
C ARG A 99 -6.11 -7.06 3.07
N ALA A 100 -5.28 -7.89 3.71
CA ALA A 100 -3.88 -8.04 3.35
C ALA A 100 -3.68 -8.75 1.99
N ARG A 101 -4.53 -9.72 1.65
CA ARG A 101 -4.41 -10.46 0.38
C ARG A 101 -5.01 -9.74 -0.81
N GLU A 102 -6.16 -9.13 -0.63
CA GLU A 102 -7.01 -8.61 -1.72
C GLU A 102 -6.87 -7.09 -1.87
N GLU A 103 -6.48 -6.39 -0.79
CA GLU A 103 -6.44 -4.92 -0.72
C GLU A 103 -5.16 -4.42 -0.03
N MET A 104 -4.00 -4.99 -0.39
CA MET A 104 -2.71 -4.66 0.26
C MET A 104 -2.41 -3.15 0.34
N PRO A 105 -2.70 -2.30 -0.66
CA PRO A 105 -2.54 -0.85 -0.50
C PRO A 105 -3.30 -0.29 0.70
N THR A 106 -4.53 -0.74 0.92
CA THR A 106 -5.35 -0.30 2.06
C THR A 106 -4.82 -0.88 3.38
N PHE A 107 -4.37 -2.14 3.40
CA PHE A 107 -3.69 -2.72 4.57
C PHE A 107 -2.44 -1.90 4.93
N TRP A 108 -1.58 -1.67 3.94
CA TRP A 108 -0.31 -0.97 4.08
C TRP A 108 -0.49 0.45 4.58
N TYR A 109 -1.48 1.16 4.03
CA TYR A 109 -1.81 2.50 4.49
C TYR A 109 -2.19 2.50 5.98
N HIS A 110 -3.13 1.64 6.39
CA HIS A 110 -3.60 1.64 7.78
C HIS A 110 -2.56 1.15 8.78
N VAL A 111 -1.70 0.19 8.43
CA VAL A 111 -0.63 -0.22 9.37
C VAL A 111 0.42 0.88 9.53
N ASN A 112 0.74 1.63 8.47
CA ASN A 112 1.70 2.72 8.55
C ASN A 112 1.12 3.96 9.24
N PHE A 113 -0.09 4.39 8.83
CA PHE A 113 -0.64 5.70 9.15
C PHE A 113 -1.85 5.66 10.09
N GLY A 114 -2.30 4.47 10.45
CA GLY A 114 -3.42 4.26 11.36
C GLY A 114 -4.78 4.60 10.74
N ASP A 115 -5.76 4.73 11.63
CA ASP A 115 -7.08 5.24 11.39
C ASP A 115 -7.63 5.79 12.72
N SER A 116 -7.59 7.11 12.87
CA SER A 116 -8.03 7.75 14.12
C SER A 116 -9.53 7.61 14.38
N GLU A 117 -10.34 7.51 13.32
CA GLU A 117 -11.79 7.38 13.46
C GLU A 117 -12.18 5.99 14.01
N ARG A 118 -11.41 4.96 13.61
CA ARG A 118 -11.60 3.56 14.02
C ARG A 118 -10.67 3.12 15.14
N GLY A 119 -9.86 4.02 15.68
CA GLY A 119 -8.94 3.75 16.80
C GLY A 119 -7.74 2.85 16.45
N MET A 120 -7.34 2.80 15.17
CA MET A 120 -6.14 2.08 14.74
C MET A 120 -4.91 2.99 14.86
N ALA A 121 -3.91 2.54 15.61
CA ALA A 121 -2.65 3.26 15.77
C ALA A 121 -1.82 3.25 14.47
N ALA A 122 -1.03 4.29 14.27
CA ALA A 122 -0.02 4.37 13.22
C ALA A 122 1.29 3.72 13.71
N TYR A 123 1.92 2.87 12.89
CA TYR A 123 3.16 2.19 13.27
C TYR A 123 4.38 2.60 12.43
N ILE A 124 4.25 3.58 11.53
CA ILE A 124 5.36 4.04 10.67
C ILE A 124 6.57 4.58 11.45
N ASP A 125 6.36 5.04 12.68
CA ASP A 125 7.40 5.55 13.59
C ASP A 125 7.75 4.59 14.74
N GLU A 126 6.98 3.49 14.88
CA GLU A 126 7.15 2.50 15.96
C GLU A 126 7.93 1.27 15.49
N PHE A 127 7.80 0.92 14.21
CA PHE A 127 8.51 -0.19 13.57
C PHE A 127 9.43 0.30 12.46
N THR A 128 10.51 -0.44 12.25
CA THR A 128 11.32 -0.27 11.05
C THR A 128 10.52 -0.64 9.80
N LEU A 129 10.97 -0.15 8.64
CA LEU A 129 10.36 -0.51 7.36
C LEU A 129 10.36 -2.03 7.14
N GLU A 130 11.44 -2.72 7.50
CA GLU A 130 11.56 -4.16 7.34
C GLU A 130 10.53 -4.91 8.19
N GLU A 131 10.36 -4.51 9.45
CA GLU A 131 9.35 -5.11 10.34
C GLU A 131 7.92 -4.89 9.81
N LEU A 132 7.62 -3.72 9.23
CA LEU A 132 6.33 -3.47 8.59
C LEU A 132 6.14 -4.33 7.32
N ILE A 133 7.20 -4.59 6.56
CA ILE A 133 7.18 -5.53 5.42
C ILE A 133 6.87 -6.94 5.93
N ASP A 134 7.48 -7.37 7.02
CA ASP A 134 7.26 -8.70 7.61
C ASP A 134 5.84 -8.87 8.14
N ILE A 135 5.34 -7.88 8.88
CA ILE A 135 3.95 -7.84 9.37
C ILE A 135 2.99 -7.92 8.18
N ALA A 136 3.24 -7.15 7.12
CA ALA A 136 2.40 -7.17 5.93
C ALA A 136 2.44 -8.54 5.24
N GLY A 137 3.62 -9.16 5.11
CA GLY A 137 3.77 -10.50 4.55
C GLY A 137 3.05 -11.57 5.36
N PHE A 138 3.24 -11.59 6.69
CA PHE A 138 2.55 -12.51 7.59
C PHE A 138 1.03 -12.29 7.56
N ALA A 139 0.55 -11.05 7.53
CA ALA A 139 -0.88 -10.77 7.45
C ALA A 139 -1.53 -11.42 6.21
N GLN A 140 -0.80 -11.62 5.11
CA GLN A 140 -1.34 -12.32 3.93
C GLN A 140 -1.56 -13.83 4.15
N THR A 141 -1.01 -14.41 5.21
CA THR A 141 -1.16 -15.84 5.57
C THR A 141 -2.29 -16.09 6.57
N LEU A 142 -2.81 -15.05 7.22
CA LEU A 142 -3.96 -15.14 8.12
C LEU A 142 -5.21 -15.62 7.35
N PRO A 143 -6.19 -16.26 7.98
CA PRO A 143 -7.37 -16.74 7.26
C PRO A 143 -8.37 -15.64 6.87
#